data_AF-A0A7J3F0D5-F1
#
_entry.id   AF-A0A7J3F0D5-F1
#
_cell.length_a   1.000
_cell.length_b   1.000
_cell.length_c   1.000
_cell.angle_alpha   90.00
_cell.angle_beta   90.00
_cell.angle_gamma   90.00
#
_symmetry.space_group_name_H-M   'P 1'
#
loop_
_entity.id
_entity.type
_entity.pdbx_description
1 polymer ?
#
loop_
_entity_poly.entity_id
_entity_poly.type
_entity_poly.pdbx_seq_one_letter_code
_entity_poly.pdbx_strand_id
1 'polypeptide(L)'
;MPEEVWFYLAVIFAITAVISIVLFLMEREKKRRGALEGGKPVVGGSLTEGILPLSVSKSVPDEVVKKTRDRLRVLDVEREILSYAIRRLYEAHAEGKITVEERDSLALKYKEDLERIKQEIARGESIIALNDLERMQEEFIKMFSEKFEVLNRRIEELKSIAGLAAPEQISKPKETEAAAAQPQQAEKTPPPRKKREAAKPKAAAEQPALAAGETEEEKSEAEKRVEQIMAEIEKVLSRLSQMEVEE
;
A
#
# COMPACT_ATOMS: atom_id res chain seq x y z
N MET A 1 26.02 12.86 -41.90
CA MET A 1 24.79 12.40 -41.23
C MET A 1 23.75 13.50 -41.36
N PRO A 2 22.45 13.17 -41.47
CA PRO A 2 21.39 14.16 -41.32
C PRO A 2 21.40 14.78 -39.92
N GLU A 3 21.02 16.05 -39.79
CA GLU A 3 20.93 16.78 -38.50
C GLU A 3 19.92 16.10 -37.57
N GLU A 4 18.83 15.59 -38.14
CA GLU A 4 17.74 14.89 -37.45
C GLU A 4 18.26 13.67 -36.68
N VAL A 5 19.26 12.95 -37.22
CA VAL A 5 19.84 11.77 -36.57
C VAL A 5 20.58 12.15 -35.29
N TRP A 6 21.25 13.30 -35.25
CA TRP A 6 21.86 13.82 -34.03
C TRP A 6 20.81 14.24 -33.00
N PHE A 7 19.69 14.83 -33.44
CA PHE A 7 18.58 15.17 -32.56
C PHE A 7 17.94 13.92 -31.92
N TYR A 8 17.64 12.88 -32.72
CA TYR A 8 17.11 11.61 -32.20
C TYR A 8 18.08 10.92 -31.23
N LEU A 9 19.39 10.91 -31.53
CA LEU A 9 20.40 10.35 -30.63
C LEU A 9 20.47 11.13 -29.30
N ALA A 10 20.38 12.46 -29.34
CA ALA A 10 20.35 13.30 -28.13
C ALA A 10 19.11 13.03 -27.26
N VAL A 11 17.92 12.88 -27.87
CA VAL A 11 16.67 12.54 -27.17
C VAL A 11 16.77 11.15 -26.52
N ILE A 12 17.27 10.13 -27.25
CA ILE A 12 17.47 8.78 -26.70
C ILE A 12 18.47 8.80 -25.54
N PHE A 13 19.55 9.57 -25.65
CA PHE A 13 20.55 9.69 -24.58
C PHE A 13 19.99 10.40 -23.33
N ALA A 14 19.15 11.42 -23.51
CA ALA A 14 18.45 12.08 -22.40
C ALA A 14 17.50 11.11 -21.67
N ILE A 15 16.71 10.32 -22.41
CA ILE A 15 15.78 9.32 -21.84
C ILE A 15 16.54 8.25 -21.06
N THR A 16 17.60 7.67 -21.64
CA THR A 16 18.40 6.63 -20.98
C THR A 16 19.17 7.18 -19.75
N ALA A 17 19.62 8.43 -19.78
CA ALA A 17 20.20 9.10 -18.62
C ALA A 17 19.18 9.27 -17.48
N VAL A 18 17.95 9.72 -17.76
CA VAL A 18 16.88 9.86 -16.76
C VAL A 18 16.51 8.50 -16.14
N ILE A 19 16.33 7.46 -16.95
CA ILE A 19 16.06 6.09 -16.47
C ILE A 19 17.20 5.60 -15.57
N SER A 20 18.46 5.83 -15.98
CA SER A 20 19.64 5.45 -15.20
C SER A 20 19.72 6.17 -13.85
N ILE A 21 19.34 7.45 -13.80
CA ILE A 21 19.29 8.24 -12.56
C ILE A 21 18.19 7.71 -11.62
N VAL A 22 17.00 7.39 -12.13
CA VAL A 22 15.91 6.81 -11.32
C VAL A 22 16.32 5.46 -10.73
N LEU A 23 16.87 4.56 -11.55
CA LEU A 23 17.39 3.26 -11.08
C LEU A 23 18.49 3.44 -10.04
N PHE A 24 19.44 4.35 -10.26
CA PHE A 24 20.52 4.63 -9.32
C PHE A 24 20.01 5.20 -7.97
N LEU A 25 18.95 6.01 -7.98
CA LEU A 25 18.31 6.47 -6.74
C LEU A 25 17.63 5.32 -6.00
N MET A 26 16.89 4.45 -6.69
CA MET A 26 16.25 3.26 -6.09
C MET A 26 17.28 2.27 -5.53
N GLU A 27 18.39 2.04 -6.24
CA GLU A 27 19.52 1.24 -5.71
C GLU A 27 20.17 1.89 -4.50
N ARG A 28 20.36 3.22 -4.51
CA ARG A 28 20.95 3.95 -3.40
C ARG A 28 20.07 3.92 -2.14
N GLU A 29 18.75 3.85 -2.28
CA GLU A 29 17.85 3.55 -1.17
C GLU A 29 17.97 2.10 -0.69
N LYS A 30 17.89 1.10 -1.59
CA LYS A 30 18.08 -0.31 -1.22
C LYS A 30 19.40 -0.53 -0.46
N LYS A 31 20.49 0.10 -0.92
CA LYS A 31 21.83 0.02 -0.32
C LYS A 31 21.96 0.80 1.00
N ARG A 32 21.09 1.76 1.28
CA ARG A 32 20.96 2.40 2.61
C ARG A 32 20.14 1.54 3.58
N ARG A 33 19.07 0.90 3.12
CA ARG A 33 18.25 -0.03 3.94
C ARG A 33 19.07 -1.27 4.33
N GLY A 34 19.75 -1.89 3.36
CA GLY A 34 20.64 -3.04 3.60
C GLY A 34 21.92 -2.75 4.42
N ALA A 35 22.17 -1.49 4.80
CA ALA A 35 23.29 -1.12 5.68
C ALA A 35 22.92 -1.08 7.17
N LEU A 36 21.62 -1.26 7.52
CA LEU A 36 21.14 -1.33 8.91
C LEU A 36 20.80 -2.76 9.36
N GLU A 37 20.45 -3.68 8.45
CA GLU A 37 20.19 -5.08 8.78
C GLU A 37 21.45 -5.96 8.80
N GLY A 38 22.43 -5.51 9.60
CA GLY A 38 23.67 -6.24 9.85
C GLY A 38 23.52 -7.42 10.81
N GLY A 39 22.71 -8.44 10.47
CA GLY A 39 22.88 -9.76 11.07
C GLY A 39 21.62 -10.61 11.33
N LYS A 40 21.35 -11.55 10.42
CA LYS A 40 21.21 -12.99 10.71
C LYS A 40 21.27 -13.80 9.41
N PRO A 41 21.96 -14.95 9.35
CA PRO A 41 21.82 -15.85 8.22
C PRO A 41 20.44 -16.52 8.27
N VAL A 42 19.73 -16.52 7.14
CA VAL A 42 18.52 -17.34 6.98
C VAL A 42 18.96 -18.79 6.85
N VAL A 43 18.94 -19.52 7.97
CA VAL A 43 19.08 -20.98 7.98
C VAL A 43 17.85 -21.58 7.29
N GLY A 44 18.06 -22.48 6.33
CA GLY A 44 16.98 -23.02 5.53
C GLY A 44 16.03 -23.95 6.31
N GLY A 45 14.75 -23.59 6.35
CA GLY A 45 13.63 -24.52 6.33
C GLY A 45 13.03 -24.47 4.92
N SER A 46 13.05 -25.54 4.13
CA SER A 46 12.23 -26.76 4.29
C SER A 46 10.75 -26.48 4.05
N LEU A 47 10.32 -26.90 2.86
CA LEU A 47 8.99 -26.84 2.27
C LEU A 47 7.82 -26.99 3.27
N THR A 48 7.17 -25.86 3.58
CA THR A 48 5.75 -25.80 3.97
C THR A 48 5.09 -24.62 3.26
N GLU A 49 4.77 -24.82 1.99
CA GLU A 49 3.88 -23.92 1.26
C GLU A 49 2.46 -23.95 1.89
N GLY A 50 1.72 -22.85 1.81
CA GLY A 50 0.27 -22.86 2.01
C GLY A 50 -0.30 -22.29 3.31
N ILE A 51 0.51 -21.77 4.24
CA ILE A 51 -0.03 -20.99 5.39
C ILE A 51 0.12 -19.49 5.09
N LEU A 52 -1.01 -18.86 4.76
CA LEU A 52 -1.11 -17.40 4.64
C LEU A 52 -0.81 -16.73 5.99
N PRO A 53 -0.12 -15.57 6.03
CA PRO A 53 0.05 -14.78 7.24
C PRO A 53 -1.28 -14.07 7.59
N LEU A 54 -2.22 -14.82 8.15
CA LEU A 54 -3.58 -14.39 8.54
C LEU A 54 -3.61 -13.45 9.76
N SER A 55 -2.50 -12.81 10.08
CA SER A 55 -2.38 -11.78 11.11
C SER A 55 -2.80 -10.41 10.56
N VAL A 56 -4.11 -10.20 10.40
CA VAL A 56 -4.63 -8.86 10.06
C VAL A 56 -4.32 -7.91 11.22
N SER A 57 -3.83 -6.73 10.84
CA SER A 57 -3.57 -5.61 11.73
C SER A 57 -4.20 -4.39 11.09
N LYS A 58 -5.12 -3.70 11.77
CA LYS A 58 -5.70 -2.45 11.26
C LYS A 58 -4.60 -1.43 10.98
N SER A 59 -4.54 -0.91 9.77
CA SER A 59 -3.67 0.22 9.42
C SER A 59 -4.24 1.54 9.90
N VAL A 60 -5.57 1.62 10.09
CA VAL A 60 -6.27 2.84 10.52
C VAL A 60 -6.87 2.66 11.92
N PRO A 61 -6.55 3.52 12.90
CA PRO A 61 -7.20 3.48 14.21
C PRO A 61 -8.59 4.15 14.17
N ASP A 62 -9.56 3.62 14.92
CA ASP A 62 -10.97 4.04 14.87
C ASP A 62 -11.18 5.56 15.17
N GLU A 63 -10.27 6.21 15.90
CA GLU A 63 -10.28 7.66 16.14
C GLU A 63 -10.03 8.46 14.84
N VAL A 64 -9.08 8.01 14.00
CA VAL A 64 -8.80 8.64 12.70
C VAL A 64 -9.97 8.43 11.74
N VAL A 65 -10.65 7.28 11.80
CA VAL A 65 -11.87 7.02 11.00
C VAL A 65 -12.98 8.00 11.39
N LYS A 66 -13.24 8.18 12.70
CA LYS A 66 -14.24 9.15 13.20
C LYS A 66 -13.89 10.58 12.79
N LYS A 67 -12.66 11.02 13.05
CA LYS A 67 -12.16 12.36 12.68
C LYS A 67 -12.24 12.62 11.17
N THR A 68 -11.92 11.62 10.35
CA THR A 68 -12.06 11.69 8.90
C THR A 68 -13.53 11.84 8.49
N ARG A 69 -14.43 11.03 9.07
CA ARG A 69 -15.88 11.10 8.79
C ARG A 69 -16.48 12.46 9.16
N ASP A 70 -16.05 13.08 10.26
CA ASP A 70 -16.49 14.44 10.60
C ASP A 70 -15.85 15.52 9.72
N ARG A 71 -14.59 15.37 9.27
CA ARG A 71 -14.00 16.29 8.28
C ARG A 71 -14.68 16.20 6.91
N LEU A 72 -15.05 15.00 6.45
CA LEU A 72 -15.83 14.81 5.21
C LEU A 72 -17.15 15.59 5.25
N ARG A 73 -17.92 15.46 6.33
CA ARG A 73 -19.19 16.19 6.52
C ARG A 73 -19.05 17.71 6.44
N VAL A 74 -17.88 18.25 6.81
CA VAL A 74 -17.58 19.68 6.66
C VAL A 74 -17.14 20.00 5.22
N LEU A 75 -16.31 19.15 4.61
CA LEU A 75 -15.85 19.29 3.22
C LEU A 75 -17.01 19.24 2.20
N ASP A 76 -18.03 18.40 2.42
CA ASP A 76 -19.25 18.37 1.59
C ASP A 76 -19.97 19.73 1.59
N VAL A 77 -20.04 20.38 2.75
CA VAL A 77 -20.64 21.71 2.91
C VAL A 77 -19.74 22.80 2.31
N GLU A 78 -18.41 22.73 2.49
CA GLU A 78 -17.45 23.62 1.83
C GLU A 78 -17.56 23.51 0.28
N ARG A 79 -17.65 22.29 -0.26
CA ARG A 79 -17.89 21.99 -1.69
C ARG A 79 -19.17 22.62 -2.20
N GLU A 80 -20.28 22.49 -1.46
CA GLU A 80 -21.57 23.04 -1.85
C GLU A 80 -21.60 24.56 -1.79
N ILE A 81 -20.98 25.18 -0.77
CA ILE A 81 -20.82 26.63 -0.66
C ILE A 81 -20.02 27.18 -1.85
N LEU A 82 -18.90 26.56 -2.22
CA LEU A 82 -18.11 26.99 -3.39
C LEU A 82 -18.87 26.78 -4.71
N SER A 83 -19.57 25.66 -4.85
CA SER A 83 -20.39 25.38 -6.05
C SER A 83 -21.52 26.41 -6.21
N TYR A 84 -22.14 26.82 -5.09
CA TYR A 84 -23.10 27.92 -5.07
C TYR A 84 -22.44 29.28 -5.37
N ALA A 85 -21.29 29.58 -4.76
CA ALA A 85 -20.57 30.83 -4.96
C ALA A 85 -20.16 31.03 -6.43
N ILE A 86 -19.63 30.00 -7.09
CA ILE A 86 -19.29 30.02 -8.52
C ILE A 86 -20.53 30.36 -9.35
N ARG A 87 -21.67 29.70 -9.10
CA ARG A 87 -22.94 30.01 -9.79
C ARG A 87 -23.37 31.47 -9.53
N ARG A 88 -23.29 31.92 -8.28
CA ARG A 88 -23.70 33.26 -7.87
C ARG A 88 -22.88 34.38 -8.51
N LEU A 89 -21.62 34.12 -8.88
CA LEU A 89 -20.78 35.03 -9.67
C LEU A 89 -21.32 35.22 -11.11
N TYR A 90 -21.69 34.15 -11.80
CA TYR A 90 -22.30 34.25 -13.14
C TYR A 90 -23.66 34.96 -13.08
N GLU A 91 -24.45 34.71 -12.03
CA GLU A 91 -25.69 35.46 -11.76
C GLU A 91 -25.39 36.95 -11.49
N ALA A 92 -24.41 37.29 -10.65
CA ALA A 92 -24.05 38.68 -10.33
C ALA A 92 -23.54 39.46 -11.56
N HIS A 93 -22.81 38.79 -12.44
CA HIS A 93 -22.38 39.32 -13.73
C HIS A 93 -23.58 39.58 -14.66
N ALA A 94 -24.54 38.65 -14.75
CA ALA A 94 -25.76 38.83 -15.54
C ALA A 94 -26.67 39.95 -14.96
N GLU A 95 -26.64 40.17 -13.64
CA GLU A 95 -27.26 41.31 -12.96
C GLU A 95 -26.48 42.64 -13.12
N GLY A 96 -25.33 42.63 -13.81
CA GLY A 96 -24.48 43.83 -14.02
C GLY A 96 -23.75 44.34 -12.76
N LYS A 97 -23.62 43.50 -11.72
CA LYS A 97 -23.06 43.90 -10.40
C LYS A 97 -21.54 43.75 -10.29
N ILE A 98 -20.93 42.97 -11.20
CA ILE A 98 -19.47 42.74 -11.30
C ILE A 98 -19.07 42.64 -12.77
N THR A 99 -17.82 42.94 -13.09
CA THR A 99 -17.27 42.81 -14.46
C THR A 99 -16.99 41.35 -14.83
N VAL A 100 -16.72 41.10 -16.12
CA VAL A 100 -16.22 39.81 -16.63
C VAL A 100 -14.94 39.39 -15.90
N GLU A 101 -14.03 40.34 -15.71
CA GLU A 101 -12.69 40.14 -15.16
C GLU A 101 -12.73 39.84 -13.66
N GLU A 102 -13.58 40.55 -12.91
CA GLU A 102 -13.86 40.29 -11.50
C GLU A 102 -14.49 38.90 -11.31
N ARG A 103 -15.51 38.59 -12.13
CA ARG A 103 -16.17 37.28 -12.15
C ARG A 103 -15.17 36.16 -12.38
N ASP A 104 -14.32 36.26 -13.39
CA ASP A 104 -13.41 35.18 -13.76
C ASP A 104 -12.21 35.06 -12.80
N SER A 105 -11.72 36.16 -12.23
CA SER A 105 -10.71 36.13 -11.16
C SER A 105 -11.21 35.46 -9.88
N LEU A 106 -12.49 35.66 -9.52
CA LEU A 106 -13.12 35.00 -8.37
C LEU A 106 -13.49 33.55 -8.68
N ALA A 107 -14.03 33.27 -9.87
CA ALA A 107 -14.42 31.93 -10.29
C ALA A 107 -13.21 30.99 -10.46
N LEU A 108 -12.04 31.50 -10.86
CA LEU A 108 -10.80 30.72 -10.91
C LEU A 108 -10.39 30.26 -9.50
N LYS A 109 -10.31 31.17 -8.54
CA LYS A 109 -9.95 30.85 -7.13
C LYS A 109 -10.91 29.83 -6.52
N TYR A 110 -12.22 30.03 -6.68
CA TYR A 110 -13.21 29.10 -6.15
C TYR A 110 -13.18 27.73 -6.85
N LYS A 111 -12.74 27.63 -8.12
CA LYS A 111 -12.48 26.34 -8.77
C LYS A 111 -11.24 25.64 -8.19
N GLU A 112 -10.14 26.37 -7.97
CA GLU A 112 -8.93 25.82 -7.33
C GLU A 112 -9.21 25.32 -5.90
N ASP A 113 -9.97 26.08 -5.11
CA ASP A 113 -10.45 25.66 -3.79
C ASP A 113 -11.36 24.41 -3.87
N LEU A 114 -12.27 24.37 -4.84
CA LEU A 114 -13.21 23.25 -5.05
C LEU A 114 -12.48 21.95 -5.46
N GLU A 115 -11.47 22.03 -6.32
CA GLU A 115 -10.65 20.86 -6.67
C GLU A 115 -9.79 20.39 -5.49
N ARG A 116 -9.26 21.30 -4.66
CA ARG A 116 -8.58 20.90 -3.41
C ARG A 116 -9.55 20.16 -2.47
N ILE A 117 -10.76 20.66 -2.30
CA ILE A 117 -11.79 20.03 -1.46
C ILE A 117 -12.19 18.66 -1.99
N LYS A 118 -12.40 18.49 -3.30
CA LYS A 118 -12.63 17.17 -3.93
C LYS A 118 -11.49 16.19 -3.64
N GLN A 119 -10.23 16.64 -3.70
CA GLN A 119 -9.08 15.80 -3.38
C GLN A 119 -8.99 15.45 -1.87
N GLU A 120 -9.37 16.37 -0.98
CA GLU A 120 -9.49 16.05 0.46
C GLU A 120 -10.63 15.03 0.72
N ILE A 121 -11.76 15.16 0.02
CA ILE A 121 -12.90 14.22 0.10
C ILE A 121 -12.46 12.81 -0.34
N ALA A 122 -11.95 12.66 -1.56
CA ALA A 122 -11.56 11.35 -2.10
C ALA A 122 -10.50 10.64 -1.24
N ARG A 123 -9.58 11.39 -0.60
CA ARG A 123 -8.62 10.84 0.37
C ARG A 123 -9.29 10.40 1.66
N GLY A 124 -10.24 11.17 2.19
CA GLY A 124 -10.99 10.80 3.39
C GLY A 124 -11.90 9.58 3.18
N GLU A 125 -12.57 9.51 2.03
CA GLU A 125 -13.36 8.34 1.61
C GLU A 125 -12.47 7.10 1.49
N SER A 126 -11.28 7.23 0.89
CA SER A 126 -10.31 6.13 0.80
C SER A 126 -9.86 5.59 2.17
N ILE A 127 -9.71 6.46 3.18
CA ILE A 127 -9.36 6.06 4.55
C ILE A 127 -10.50 5.30 5.23
N ILE A 128 -11.76 5.71 5.01
CA ILE A 128 -12.94 4.99 5.54
C ILE A 128 -13.11 3.64 4.84
N ALA A 129 -13.01 3.62 3.51
CA ALA A 129 -13.10 2.38 2.72
C ALA A 129 -12.01 1.38 3.10
N LEU A 130 -10.77 1.83 3.35
CA LEU A 130 -9.70 0.98 3.86
C LEU A 130 -10.05 0.34 5.21
N ASN A 131 -10.51 1.14 6.19
CA ASN A 131 -10.93 0.62 7.49
C ASN A 131 -12.07 -0.41 7.38
N ASP A 132 -13.06 -0.14 6.52
CA ASP A 132 -14.22 -1.01 6.38
C ASP A 132 -13.87 -2.32 5.65
N LEU A 133 -12.89 -2.30 4.73
CA LEU A 133 -12.27 -3.49 4.13
C LEU A 133 -11.42 -4.28 5.14
N GLU A 134 -10.58 -3.62 5.93
CA GLU A 134 -9.78 -4.26 7.00
C GLU A 134 -10.69 -4.95 8.02
N ARG A 135 -11.78 -4.29 8.44
CA ARG A 135 -12.80 -4.87 9.33
C ARG A 135 -13.49 -6.10 8.71
N MET A 136 -13.83 -6.04 7.42
CA MET A 136 -14.41 -7.20 6.72
C MET A 136 -13.41 -8.36 6.64
N GLN A 137 -12.12 -8.06 6.50
CA GLN A 137 -11.04 -9.06 6.54
C GLN A 137 -10.90 -9.71 7.93
N GLU A 138 -10.96 -8.92 9.01
CA GLU A 138 -11.01 -9.44 10.40
C GLU A 138 -12.19 -10.42 10.59
N GLU A 139 -13.38 -10.06 10.09
CA GLU A 139 -14.60 -10.86 10.20
C GLU A 139 -14.53 -12.16 9.38
N PHE A 140 -14.01 -12.12 8.16
CA PHE A 140 -13.75 -13.34 7.37
C PHE A 140 -12.74 -14.26 8.05
N ILE A 141 -11.61 -13.75 8.53
CA ILE A 141 -10.59 -14.59 9.19
C ILE A 141 -11.15 -15.26 10.43
N LYS A 142 -11.95 -14.53 11.23
CA LYS A 142 -12.65 -15.11 12.37
C LYS A 142 -13.55 -16.28 11.93
N MET A 143 -14.46 -16.06 10.98
CA MET A 143 -15.36 -17.12 10.49
C MET A 143 -14.61 -18.32 9.90
N PHE A 144 -13.54 -18.09 9.13
CA PHE A 144 -12.72 -19.18 8.62
C PHE A 144 -12.01 -19.94 9.75
N SER A 145 -11.47 -19.26 10.77
CA SER A 145 -10.84 -19.94 11.91
C SER A 145 -11.83 -20.84 12.68
N GLU A 146 -13.05 -20.36 12.95
CA GLU A 146 -14.11 -21.15 13.57
C GLU A 146 -14.50 -22.38 12.73
N LYS A 147 -14.58 -22.24 11.40
CA LYS A 147 -14.86 -23.36 10.49
C LYS A 147 -13.70 -24.34 10.39
N PHE A 148 -12.45 -23.85 10.38
CA PHE A 148 -11.25 -24.71 10.39
C PHE A 148 -11.12 -25.48 11.70
N GLU A 149 -11.45 -24.90 12.86
CA GLU A 149 -11.52 -25.65 14.12
C GLU A 149 -12.53 -26.81 14.06
N VAL A 150 -13.75 -26.56 13.58
CA VAL A 150 -14.78 -27.61 13.44
C VAL A 150 -14.33 -28.70 12.48
N LEU A 151 -13.74 -28.32 11.34
CA LEU A 151 -13.21 -29.26 10.35
C LEU A 151 -12.04 -30.10 10.91
N ASN A 152 -11.09 -29.47 11.62
CA ASN A 152 -9.95 -30.15 12.23
C ASN A 152 -10.39 -31.15 13.30
N ARG A 153 -11.33 -30.77 14.19
CA ARG A 153 -11.93 -31.69 15.17
C ARG A 153 -12.56 -32.91 14.48
N ARG A 154 -13.30 -32.70 13.39
CA ARG A 154 -13.90 -33.81 12.63
C ARG A 154 -12.87 -34.70 11.92
N ILE A 155 -11.76 -34.12 11.46
CA ILE A 155 -10.62 -34.87 10.92
C ILE A 155 -9.93 -35.69 12.02
N GLU A 156 -9.79 -35.17 13.23
CA GLU A 156 -9.21 -35.87 14.39
C GLU A 156 -10.12 -37.01 14.88
N GLU A 157 -11.44 -36.78 14.98
CA GLU A 157 -12.44 -37.83 15.22
C GLU A 157 -12.28 -38.98 14.21
N LEU A 158 -12.28 -38.68 12.91
CA LEU A 158 -12.16 -39.70 11.85
C LEU A 158 -10.80 -40.39 11.85
N LYS A 159 -9.70 -39.69 12.14
CA LYS A 159 -8.37 -40.31 12.34
C LYS A 159 -8.37 -41.27 13.53
N SER A 160 -9.01 -40.91 14.64
CA SER A 160 -9.11 -41.78 15.82
C SER A 160 -9.89 -43.06 15.53
N ILE A 161 -11.03 -42.95 14.83
CA ILE A 161 -11.86 -44.09 14.41
C ILE A 161 -11.11 -44.99 13.41
N ALA A 162 -10.32 -44.41 12.50
CA ALA A 162 -9.53 -45.14 11.53
C ALA A 162 -8.24 -45.77 12.08
N GLY A 163 -7.91 -45.58 13.37
CA GLY A 163 -6.62 -46.00 13.94
C GLY A 163 -5.41 -45.22 13.40
N LEU A 164 -5.65 -44.08 12.74
CA LEU A 164 -4.65 -43.18 12.15
C LEU A 164 -4.33 -41.98 13.08
N ALA A 165 -4.62 -42.11 14.38
CA ALA A 165 -4.17 -41.16 15.38
C ALA A 165 -2.63 -41.12 15.40
N ALA A 166 -2.06 -39.93 15.22
CA ALA A 166 -0.61 -39.77 15.26
C ALA A 166 -0.10 -40.07 16.69
N PRO A 167 0.94 -40.91 16.86
CA PRO A 167 1.50 -41.18 18.17
C PRO A 167 2.07 -39.87 18.76
N GLU A 168 1.77 -39.62 20.03
CA GLU A 168 2.31 -38.46 20.75
C GLU A 168 3.85 -38.47 20.67
N GLN A 169 4.43 -37.30 20.35
CA GLN A 169 5.89 -37.18 20.31
C GLN A 169 6.44 -37.28 21.73
N ILE A 170 6.91 -38.49 22.09
CA ILE A 170 7.51 -38.79 23.38
C ILE A 170 8.60 -37.77 23.68
N SER A 171 8.31 -36.89 24.64
CA SER A 171 9.24 -35.84 25.09
C SER A 171 10.47 -36.52 25.69
N LYS A 172 11.61 -36.47 24.97
CA LYS A 172 12.85 -37.08 25.45
C LYS A 172 13.24 -36.45 26.79
N PRO A 173 13.50 -37.26 27.84
CA PRO A 173 13.79 -36.73 29.17
C PRO A 173 14.99 -35.79 29.23
N LYS A 174 14.89 -34.84 30.15
CA LYS A 174 15.95 -33.92 30.56
C LYS A 174 17.03 -34.68 31.35
N GLU A 175 18.20 -34.87 30.73
CA GLU A 175 19.42 -35.25 31.45
C GLU A 175 20.16 -33.98 31.94
N THR A 176 20.90 -34.07 33.04
CA THR A 176 21.41 -32.91 33.82
C THR A 176 22.85 -33.19 34.31
N GLU A 177 23.54 -32.15 34.82
CA GLU A 177 24.92 -32.17 35.39
C GLU A 177 26.09 -32.18 34.39
N ALA A 178 27.30 -31.67 34.69
CA ALA A 178 27.68 -30.58 35.61
C ALA A 178 29.10 -30.01 35.30
N ALA A 179 29.30 -28.75 35.71
CA ALA A 179 30.53 -28.01 36.02
C ALA A 179 31.94 -28.54 35.59
N ALA A 180 32.63 -27.72 34.79
CA ALA A 180 34.10 -27.65 34.69
C ALA A 180 34.55 -26.17 34.56
N ALA A 181 35.80 -25.80 34.89
CA ALA A 181 36.12 -24.41 35.26
C ALA A 181 37.46 -23.79 34.77
N GLN A 182 37.36 -22.72 33.97
CA GLN A 182 38.29 -21.56 33.90
C GLN A 182 39.79 -21.86 33.55
N PRO A 183 40.77 -20.91 33.65
CA PRO A 183 40.92 -19.75 32.74
C PRO A 183 42.38 -19.41 32.29
N GLN A 184 42.54 -18.51 31.30
CA GLN A 184 43.66 -17.54 31.08
C GLN A 184 43.29 -16.64 29.87
N GLN A 185 43.44 -15.31 29.81
CA GLN A 185 44.62 -14.40 29.93
C GLN A 185 45.70 -14.63 28.86
N ALA A 186 46.23 -13.66 28.09
CA ALA A 186 45.94 -12.22 27.85
C ALA A 186 46.54 -11.81 26.44
N GLU A 187 46.82 -10.59 25.95
CA GLU A 187 46.88 -9.19 26.46
C GLU A 187 47.02 -8.17 25.26
N LYS A 188 47.21 -6.86 25.54
CA LYS A 188 47.96 -5.83 24.73
C LYS A 188 47.47 -5.29 23.36
N THR A 189 46.73 -4.19 23.45
CA THR A 189 46.61 -3.01 22.54
C THR A 189 47.86 -2.07 22.56
N PRO A 190 47.96 -0.89 21.84
CA PRO A 190 47.25 -0.38 20.63
C PRO A 190 48.19 0.13 19.45
N PRO A 191 48.30 1.42 19.00
CA PRO A 191 48.16 1.79 17.57
C PRO A 191 49.34 2.62 16.96
N PRO A 192 49.24 3.24 15.74
CA PRO A 192 48.85 4.66 15.67
C PRO A 192 48.19 5.23 14.37
N ARG A 193 47.20 6.12 14.59
CA ARG A 193 46.81 7.37 13.87
C ARG A 193 47.47 7.75 12.51
N LYS A 194 46.65 8.30 11.57
CA LYS A 194 46.68 9.74 11.14
C LYS A 194 45.55 10.18 10.17
N LYS A 195 44.97 11.36 10.48
CA LYS A 195 44.54 12.52 9.63
C LYS A 195 43.76 12.29 8.30
N ARG A 196 42.55 12.88 8.14
CA ARG A 196 42.20 14.19 7.47
C ARG A 196 42.28 14.16 5.91
N GLU A 197 41.64 15.01 5.09
CA GLU A 197 41.01 16.35 5.27
C GLU A 197 39.96 16.66 4.15
N ALA A 198 38.99 17.56 4.42
CA ALA A 198 38.17 18.37 3.46
C ALA A 198 37.36 17.66 2.31
N ALA A 199 36.39 18.27 1.61
CA ALA A 199 35.80 19.62 1.65
C ALA A 199 34.26 19.62 1.35
N LYS A 200 33.59 20.73 1.68
CA LYS A 200 32.28 21.22 1.16
C LYS A 200 32.58 22.31 0.07
N PRO A 201 31.64 23.04 -0.61
CA PRO A 201 30.20 23.27 -0.31
C PRO A 201 29.19 23.49 -1.50
N LYS A 202 27.89 23.68 -1.16
CA LYS A 202 26.86 24.48 -1.90
C LYS A 202 26.48 24.00 -3.33
N ALA A 203 25.49 24.52 -4.07
CA ALA A 203 24.16 25.14 -3.83
C ALA A 203 23.51 25.42 -5.23
N ALA A 204 22.22 25.70 -5.45
CA ALA A 204 20.92 25.43 -4.78
C ALA A 204 19.79 25.95 -5.73
N ALA A 205 18.49 25.79 -5.36
CA ALA A 205 17.30 26.22 -6.13
C ALA A 205 17.06 25.45 -7.46
N GLU A 206 15.87 25.33 -8.06
CA GLU A 206 14.50 25.72 -7.65
C GLU A 206 13.44 24.77 -8.31
N GLN A 207 12.13 25.00 -8.08
CA GLN A 207 10.99 24.26 -8.68
C GLN A 207 10.31 25.14 -9.77
N PRO A 208 9.09 24.90 -10.32
CA PRO A 208 8.15 23.75 -10.30
C PRO A 208 7.58 23.43 -11.72
N ALA A 209 6.32 22.96 -11.80
CA ALA A 209 5.38 22.98 -12.96
C ALA A 209 5.62 21.97 -14.12
N LEU A 210 4.62 21.47 -14.87
CA LEU A 210 3.13 21.51 -14.78
C LEU A 210 2.53 20.39 -15.68
N ALA A 211 1.21 20.09 -15.52
CA ALA A 211 0.26 19.42 -16.45
C ALA A 211 0.71 18.14 -17.24
N ALA A 212 -0.01 17.01 -17.30
CA ALA A 212 -1.41 16.65 -17.01
C ALA A 212 -2.48 17.26 -17.96
N GLY A 213 -2.67 16.60 -19.11
CA GLY A 213 -4.00 16.16 -19.62
C GLY A 213 -4.04 14.63 -19.51
N GLU A 214 -5.17 13.91 -19.41
CA GLU A 214 -6.45 14.03 -20.15
C GLU A 214 -6.24 13.71 -21.65
N THR A 215 -6.90 12.70 -22.26
CA THR A 215 -8.04 11.88 -21.79
C THR A 215 -8.10 10.47 -22.42
N GLU A 216 -8.97 9.63 -21.86
CA GLU A 216 -9.81 8.60 -22.51
C GLU A 216 -9.23 7.27 -23.08
N GLU A 217 -9.92 6.19 -22.66
CA GLU A 217 -10.29 4.97 -23.39
C GLU A 217 -9.23 4.12 -24.16
N GLU A 218 -8.70 3.12 -23.46
CA GLU A 218 -8.81 1.74 -23.96
C GLU A 218 -9.38 0.83 -22.86
N LYS A 219 -10.34 -0.04 -23.23
CA LYS A 219 -10.93 -1.04 -22.31
C LYS A 219 -9.90 -2.13 -21.98
N SER A 220 -9.18 -1.92 -20.88
CA SER A 220 -8.11 -2.78 -20.41
C SER A 220 -8.53 -4.24 -20.29
N GLU A 221 -7.61 -5.17 -20.54
CA GLU A 221 -7.85 -6.60 -20.32
C GLU A 221 -8.31 -6.91 -18.89
N ALA A 222 -7.98 -6.05 -17.92
CA ALA A 222 -8.46 -6.16 -16.55
C ALA A 222 -10.00 -6.19 -16.45
N GLU A 223 -10.70 -5.36 -17.21
CA GLU A 223 -12.18 -5.29 -17.17
C GLU A 223 -12.80 -6.58 -17.71
N LYS A 224 -12.30 -7.08 -18.84
CA LYS A 224 -12.75 -8.35 -19.44
C LYS A 224 -12.50 -9.55 -18.51
N ARG A 225 -11.40 -9.53 -17.75
CA ARG A 225 -11.08 -10.55 -16.74
C ARG A 225 -12.04 -10.47 -15.55
N VAL A 226 -12.39 -9.26 -15.09
CA VAL A 226 -13.41 -9.06 -14.04
C VAL A 226 -14.78 -9.56 -14.52
N GLU A 227 -15.19 -9.21 -15.74
CA GLU A 227 -16.46 -9.64 -16.35
C GLU A 227 -16.55 -11.17 -16.49
N GLN A 228 -15.46 -11.83 -16.90
CA GLN A 228 -15.37 -13.29 -16.92
C GLN A 228 -15.47 -13.91 -15.52
N ILE A 229 -14.77 -13.35 -14.51
CA ILE A 229 -14.82 -13.84 -13.12
C ILE A 229 -16.24 -13.73 -12.55
N MET A 230 -16.95 -12.62 -12.84
CA MET A 230 -18.35 -12.44 -12.42
C MET A 230 -19.27 -13.52 -13.02
N ALA A 231 -19.11 -13.84 -14.31
CA ALA A 231 -19.88 -14.90 -14.97
C ALA A 231 -19.56 -16.31 -14.43
N GLU A 232 -18.31 -16.56 -14.03
CA GLU A 232 -17.93 -17.83 -13.37
C GLU A 232 -18.52 -17.92 -11.95
N ILE A 233 -18.59 -16.82 -11.19
CA ILE A 233 -19.23 -16.75 -9.87
C ILE A 233 -20.74 -16.99 -9.98
N GLU A 234 -21.44 -16.30 -10.88
CA GLU A 234 -22.89 -16.47 -11.10
C GLU A 234 -23.24 -17.92 -11.48
N LYS A 235 -22.41 -18.56 -12.30
CA LYS A 235 -22.53 -19.96 -12.69
C LYS A 235 -22.31 -20.93 -11.53
N VAL A 236 -21.38 -20.64 -10.61
CA VAL A 236 -21.15 -21.43 -9.40
C VAL A 236 -22.31 -21.26 -8.41
N LEU A 237 -22.80 -20.04 -8.18
CA LEU A 237 -23.97 -19.76 -7.35
C LEU A 237 -25.23 -20.47 -7.88
N SER A 238 -25.47 -20.40 -9.20
CA SER A 238 -26.59 -21.10 -9.84
C SER A 238 -26.51 -22.62 -9.65
N ARG A 239 -25.30 -23.20 -9.67
CA ARG A 239 -25.09 -24.63 -9.43
C ARG A 239 -25.25 -25.02 -7.96
N LEU A 240 -24.83 -24.17 -7.03
CA LEU A 240 -25.00 -24.40 -5.60
C LEU A 240 -26.49 -24.33 -5.22
N SER A 241 -27.23 -23.36 -5.76
CA SER A 241 -28.68 -23.22 -5.62
C SER A 241 -29.48 -24.39 -6.21
N GLN A 242 -28.90 -25.22 -7.09
CA GLN A 242 -29.52 -26.46 -7.55
C GLN A 242 -29.23 -27.63 -6.60
N MET A 243 -28.10 -27.62 -5.89
CA MET A 243 -27.76 -28.64 -4.90
C MET A 243 -28.51 -28.49 -3.57
N GLU A 244 -28.87 -27.26 -3.15
CA GLU A 244 -29.71 -27.02 -1.97
C GLU A 244 -31.22 -27.36 -2.17
N VAL A 245 -31.60 -27.93 -3.31
CA VAL A 245 -33.01 -28.22 -3.68
C VAL A 245 -33.25 -29.72 -3.96
N GLU A 246 -32.21 -30.57 -3.88
CA GLU A 246 -32.30 -32.03 -4.09
C GLU A 246 -32.07 -32.87 -2.81
N GLU A 247 -32.12 -32.26 -1.61
CA GLU A 247 -32.19 -32.95 -0.29
C GLU A 247 -33.53 -32.72 0.43
#